data_AF-A0A941KW02-F1
#
_entry.id   AF-A0A941KW02-F1
#
_cell.length_a   1.000
_cell.length_b   1.000
_cell.length_c   1.000
_cell.angle_alpha   90.00
_cell.angle_beta   90.00
_cell.angle_gamma   90.00
#
_symmetry.space_group_name_H-M   'P 1'
#
loop_
_entity.id
_entity.type
_entity.pdbx_description
1 polymer ?
#
loop_
_entity_poly.entity_id
_entity_poly.type
_entity_poly.pdbx_seq_one_letter_code
_entity_poly.pdbx_strand_id
1 'polypeptide(L)'
;MIEPSDKIQSFWQQVEQTIDRLLTSESENQFDNESLLLEYSKSLRNIDANLTFHFEREEGEGNVEMIFGCDGYPESITSVLTLVGAAPDIGGVSFVAFNNRYDPVPATVNFGDEQFQLDEFWFGYRMESGRYHLDIYMQDLPASLDMEPRIEAVMIYLDALIGEYDLMTRVSTLDWYDLPPDPVDYALQPLSELRNCFDQQRNQISPIGLTYH
;
A
#
# COMPACT_ATOMS: atom_id res chain seq x y z
N MET A 1 -19.34 25.88 -5.30
CA MET A 1 -18.16 25.11 -4.89
C MET A 1 -18.71 24.03 -3.98
N ILE A 2 -18.55 22.76 -4.33
CA ILE A 2 -19.08 21.65 -3.52
C ILE A 2 -18.05 21.39 -2.42
N GLU A 3 -18.46 21.41 -1.16
CA GLU A 3 -17.58 21.18 -0.02
C GLU A 3 -17.01 19.74 -0.06
N PRO A 4 -15.80 19.48 0.46
CA PRO A 4 -15.22 18.12 0.49
C PRO A 4 -16.17 17.08 1.09
N SER A 5 -16.92 17.46 2.13
CA SER A 5 -17.95 16.62 2.76
C SER A 5 -19.07 16.20 1.80
N ASP A 6 -19.53 17.11 0.95
CA ASP A 6 -20.61 16.84 0.00
C ASP A 6 -20.14 15.88 -1.10
N LYS A 7 -18.86 15.98 -1.50
CA LYS A 7 -18.26 15.08 -2.49
C LYS A 7 -18.11 13.66 -1.95
N ILE A 8 -17.65 13.52 -0.71
CA ILE A 8 -17.55 12.24 -0.01
C ILE A 8 -18.94 11.61 0.13
N GLN A 9 -19.94 12.38 0.55
CA GLN A 9 -21.31 11.88 0.64
C GLN A 9 -21.86 11.45 -0.72
N SER A 10 -21.60 12.22 -1.78
CA SER A 10 -22.02 11.88 -3.14
C SER A 10 -21.37 10.59 -3.64
N PHE A 11 -20.08 10.37 -3.34
CA PHE A 11 -19.39 9.12 -3.64
C PHE A 11 -20.04 7.94 -2.92
N TRP A 12 -20.29 8.05 -1.61
CA TRP A 12 -20.89 6.95 -0.86
C TRP A 12 -22.32 6.64 -1.30
N GLN A 13 -23.13 7.66 -1.64
CA GLN A 13 -24.45 7.45 -2.22
C GLN A 13 -24.38 6.71 -3.57
N GLN A 14 -23.37 7.01 -4.38
CA GLN A 14 -23.14 6.29 -5.64
C GLN A 14 -22.80 4.82 -5.35
N VAL A 15 -21.88 4.55 -4.43
CA VAL A 15 -21.48 3.19 -4.04
C VAL A 15 -22.69 2.41 -3.50
N GLU A 16 -23.43 2.94 -2.53
CA GLU A 16 -24.63 2.29 -1.96
C GLU A 16 -25.64 1.86 -3.05
N GLN A 17 -25.83 2.67 -4.08
CA GLN A 17 -26.81 2.41 -5.14
C GLN A 17 -26.33 1.37 -6.17
N THR A 18 -25.03 1.13 -6.27
CA THR A 18 -24.45 0.41 -7.41
C THR A 18 -23.52 -0.73 -7.04
N ILE A 19 -23.11 -0.85 -5.77
CA ILE A 19 -22.19 -1.88 -5.29
C ILE A 19 -22.74 -3.30 -5.50
N ASP A 20 -24.02 -3.56 -5.27
CA ASP A 20 -24.63 -4.88 -5.52
C ASP A 20 -24.44 -5.33 -6.98
N ARG A 21 -24.57 -4.40 -7.93
CA ARG A 21 -24.36 -4.68 -9.35
C ARG A 21 -22.91 -5.06 -9.63
N LEU A 22 -21.97 -4.40 -8.96
CA LEU A 22 -20.56 -4.71 -9.05
C LEU A 22 -20.28 -6.11 -8.49
N LEU A 23 -20.78 -6.42 -7.29
CA LEU A 23 -20.65 -7.71 -6.64
C LEU A 23 -21.23 -8.86 -7.47
N THR A 24 -22.37 -8.64 -8.15
CA THR A 24 -22.97 -9.66 -9.04
C THR A 24 -22.27 -9.82 -10.38
N SER A 25 -21.41 -8.88 -10.78
CA SER A 25 -20.63 -8.93 -12.02
C SER A 25 -19.26 -9.57 -11.85
N GLU A 26 -18.98 -10.15 -10.69
CA GLU A 26 -17.72 -10.80 -10.38
C GLU A 26 -17.57 -12.12 -11.16
N SER A 27 -16.46 -12.26 -11.88
CA SER A 27 -16.06 -13.52 -12.51
C SER A 27 -14.56 -13.74 -12.27
N GLU A 28 -14.16 -14.96 -11.87
CA GLU A 28 -12.76 -15.31 -11.60
C GLU A 28 -12.01 -14.35 -10.64
N ASN A 29 -12.68 -13.88 -9.58
CA ASN A 29 -12.16 -12.89 -8.61
C ASN A 29 -11.79 -11.52 -9.21
N GLN A 30 -12.36 -11.18 -10.38
CA GLN A 30 -12.26 -9.86 -10.99
C GLN A 30 -13.64 -9.24 -11.18
N PHE A 31 -13.73 -7.93 -10.96
CA PHE A 31 -14.96 -7.17 -11.18
C PHE A 31 -15.03 -6.71 -12.64
N ASP A 32 -15.90 -7.33 -13.43
CA ASP A 32 -15.98 -7.08 -14.88
C ASP A 32 -16.75 -5.80 -15.27
N ASN A 33 -17.16 -4.98 -14.31
CA ASN A 33 -17.88 -3.73 -14.59
C ASN A 33 -16.93 -2.53 -14.70
N GLU A 34 -16.09 -2.53 -15.72
CA GLU A 34 -15.10 -1.46 -15.99
C GLU A 34 -15.71 -0.06 -16.00
N SER A 35 -16.94 0.07 -16.51
CA SER A 35 -17.64 1.36 -16.55
C SER A 35 -17.92 1.90 -15.15
N LEU A 36 -18.38 1.05 -14.24
CA LEU A 36 -18.66 1.44 -12.85
C LEU A 36 -17.37 1.72 -12.08
N LEU A 37 -16.33 0.90 -12.28
CA LEU A 37 -15.00 1.14 -11.70
C LEU A 37 -14.41 2.50 -12.16
N LEU A 38 -14.58 2.83 -13.45
CA LEU A 38 -14.14 4.12 -13.98
C LEU A 38 -14.95 5.30 -13.40
N GLU A 39 -16.25 5.11 -13.18
CA GLU A 39 -17.08 6.12 -12.52
C GLU A 39 -16.65 6.34 -11.06
N TYR A 40 -16.39 5.28 -10.31
CA TYR A 40 -15.87 5.37 -8.94
C TYR A 40 -14.52 6.10 -8.91
N SER A 41 -13.60 5.74 -9.81
CA SER A 41 -12.29 6.41 -9.93
C SER A 41 -12.43 7.91 -10.20
N LYS A 42 -13.34 8.31 -11.09
CA LYS A 42 -13.62 9.73 -11.37
C LYS A 42 -14.20 10.45 -10.16
N SER A 43 -15.14 9.82 -9.44
CA SER A 43 -15.74 10.38 -8.24
C SER A 43 -14.71 10.57 -7.12
N LEU A 44 -13.82 9.60 -6.92
CA LEU A 44 -12.71 9.69 -5.96
C LEU A 44 -11.74 10.83 -6.32
N ARG A 45 -11.33 10.92 -7.58
CA ARG A 45 -10.45 12.01 -8.07
C ARG A 45 -11.05 13.40 -7.90
N ASN A 46 -12.38 13.52 -7.81
CA ASN A 46 -13.02 14.80 -7.49
C ASN A 46 -12.89 15.18 -6.01
N ILE A 47 -12.79 14.19 -5.11
CA ILE A 47 -12.53 14.40 -3.68
C ILE A 47 -11.08 14.84 -3.52
N ASP A 48 -10.16 14.03 -4.02
CA ASP A 48 -8.72 14.26 -4.02
C ASP A 48 -8.09 13.49 -5.20
N ALA A 49 -7.21 14.16 -5.95
CA ALA A 49 -6.68 13.65 -7.22
C ALA A 49 -5.82 12.38 -7.06
N ASN A 50 -5.29 12.13 -5.86
CA ASN A 50 -4.39 11.02 -5.58
C ASN A 50 -5.11 9.78 -5.05
N LEU A 51 -6.42 9.86 -4.76
CA LEU A 51 -7.17 8.72 -4.22
C LEU A 51 -7.29 7.59 -5.23
N THR A 52 -6.94 6.40 -4.77
CA THR A 52 -7.05 5.14 -5.51
C THR A 52 -7.92 4.17 -4.73
N PHE A 53 -8.39 3.13 -5.42
CA PHE A 53 -9.04 2.01 -4.77
C PHE A 53 -8.81 0.74 -5.57
N HIS A 54 -8.88 -0.38 -4.88
CA HIS A 54 -8.99 -1.70 -5.48
C HIS A 54 -9.88 -2.57 -4.60
N PHE A 55 -10.19 -3.75 -5.11
CA PHE A 55 -10.97 -4.73 -4.37
C PHE A 55 -10.14 -5.97 -4.13
N GLU A 56 -10.31 -6.54 -2.95
CA GLU A 56 -9.76 -7.83 -2.57
C GLU A 56 -10.88 -8.69 -1.99
N ARG A 57 -10.69 -10.00 -2.01
CA ARG A 57 -11.58 -10.93 -1.31
C ARG A 57 -10.77 -11.66 -0.27
N GLU A 58 -11.25 -11.63 0.96
CA GLU A 58 -10.69 -12.43 2.04
C GLU A 58 -10.77 -13.92 1.64
N GLU A 59 -9.71 -14.70 1.88
CA GLU A 59 -9.65 -16.11 1.49
C GLU A 59 -10.86 -16.90 2.04
N GLY A 60 -11.71 -17.43 1.14
CA GLY A 60 -12.90 -18.22 1.47
C GLY A 60 -14.22 -17.58 1.01
N GLU A 61 -15.29 -17.78 1.78
CA GLU A 61 -16.60 -17.11 1.59
C GLU A 61 -16.65 -15.73 2.29
N GLY A 62 -15.51 -15.03 2.30
CA GLY A 62 -15.35 -13.76 3.01
C GLY A 62 -16.08 -12.58 2.34
N ASN A 63 -16.22 -11.50 3.12
CA ASN A 63 -16.68 -10.22 2.60
C ASN A 63 -15.72 -9.72 1.51
N VAL A 64 -16.26 -8.91 0.58
CA VAL A 64 -15.41 -8.18 -0.36
C VAL A 64 -14.82 -6.97 0.37
N GLU A 65 -13.51 -6.80 0.30
CA GLU A 65 -12.86 -5.60 0.81
C GLU A 65 -12.68 -4.59 -0.33
N MET A 66 -13.13 -3.37 -0.11
CA MET A 66 -12.79 -2.22 -0.97
C MET A 66 -11.75 -1.40 -0.21
N ILE A 67 -10.52 -1.47 -0.71
CA ILE A 67 -9.36 -0.85 -0.07
C ILE A 67 -9.08 0.47 -0.78
N PHE A 68 -8.93 1.54 0.00
CA PHE A 68 -8.61 2.88 -0.50
C PHE A 68 -7.17 3.23 -0.18
N GLY A 69 -6.45 3.74 -1.17
CA GLY A 69 -5.09 4.24 -1.03
C GLY A 69 -4.96 5.67 -1.54
N CYS A 70 -3.74 6.17 -1.54
CA CYS A 70 -3.44 7.47 -2.13
C CYS A 70 -2.13 7.51 -2.92
N ASP A 71 -1.81 6.41 -3.60
CA ASP A 71 -0.70 6.31 -4.56
C ASP A 71 0.65 6.80 -3.99
N GLY A 72 0.89 6.53 -2.69
CA GLY A 72 2.10 6.94 -1.99
C GLY A 72 2.20 8.43 -1.61
N TYR A 73 1.18 9.26 -1.84
CA TYR A 73 1.17 10.70 -1.50
C TYR A 73 0.75 10.98 -0.04
N PRO A 74 1.67 11.27 0.91
CA PRO A 74 1.34 11.38 2.33
C PRO A 74 0.36 12.53 2.66
N GLU A 75 0.36 13.60 1.88
CA GLU A 75 -0.57 14.72 2.02
C GLU A 75 -2.04 14.33 1.83
N SER A 76 -2.30 13.21 1.14
CA SER A 76 -3.64 12.71 0.82
C SER A 76 -4.15 11.68 1.83
N ILE A 77 -3.34 11.33 2.85
CA ILE A 77 -3.71 10.36 3.89
C ILE A 77 -4.98 10.78 4.62
N THR A 78 -5.09 12.06 4.97
CA THR A 78 -6.29 12.59 5.65
C THR A 78 -7.53 12.44 4.77
N SER A 79 -7.40 12.57 3.45
CA SER A 79 -8.50 12.35 2.50
C SER A 79 -8.98 10.89 2.53
N VAL A 80 -8.06 9.92 2.53
CA VAL A 80 -8.38 8.48 2.65
C VAL A 80 -9.10 8.19 3.98
N LEU A 81 -8.55 8.66 5.10
CA LEU A 81 -9.12 8.42 6.42
C LEU A 81 -10.51 9.06 6.58
N THR A 82 -10.70 10.26 6.03
CA THR A 82 -12.00 10.94 6.06
C THR A 82 -13.03 10.22 5.18
N LEU A 83 -12.61 9.74 4.00
CA LEU A 83 -13.45 8.96 3.10
C LEU A 83 -13.96 7.69 3.80
N VAL A 84 -13.04 6.85 4.28
CA VAL A 84 -13.37 5.57 4.94
C VAL A 84 -14.12 5.80 6.26
N GLY A 85 -13.78 6.85 7.02
CA GLY A 85 -14.51 7.22 8.25
C GLY A 85 -15.95 7.66 8.01
N ALA A 86 -16.30 8.05 6.78
CA ALA A 86 -17.66 8.39 6.36
C ALA A 86 -18.38 7.22 5.66
N ALA A 87 -17.75 6.04 5.58
CA ALA A 87 -18.31 4.89 4.88
C ALA A 87 -19.63 4.42 5.53
N PRO A 88 -20.67 4.17 4.73
CA PRO A 88 -21.90 3.57 5.20
C PRO A 88 -21.71 2.07 5.47
N ASP A 89 -22.62 1.51 6.27
CA ASP A 89 -22.67 0.07 6.50
C ASP A 89 -23.39 -0.62 5.32
N ILE A 90 -22.61 -1.37 4.53
CA ILE A 90 -23.10 -2.11 3.36
C ILE A 90 -22.77 -3.58 3.57
N GLY A 91 -23.80 -4.41 3.77
CA GLY A 91 -23.63 -5.83 4.05
C GLY A 91 -22.84 -6.54 2.95
N GLY A 92 -21.83 -7.33 3.36
CA GLY A 92 -20.98 -8.09 2.45
C GLY A 92 -19.79 -7.31 1.88
N VAL A 93 -19.62 -6.03 2.24
CA VAL A 93 -18.48 -5.21 1.84
C VAL A 93 -17.83 -4.54 3.05
N SER A 94 -16.51 -4.68 3.18
CA SER A 94 -15.69 -3.96 4.15
C SER A 94 -14.97 -2.81 3.45
N PHE A 95 -15.01 -1.62 4.02
CA PHE A 95 -14.26 -0.47 3.50
C PHE A 95 -13.02 -0.23 4.36
N VAL A 96 -11.84 -0.32 3.74
CA VAL A 96 -10.55 -0.32 4.44
C VAL A 96 -9.69 0.84 3.92
N ALA A 97 -9.00 1.51 4.84
CA ALA A 97 -8.00 2.53 4.50
C ALA A 97 -6.60 1.90 4.50
N PHE A 98 -5.93 1.98 3.36
CA PHE A 98 -4.60 1.43 3.07
C PHE A 98 -4.51 -0.08 3.14
N ASN A 99 -3.58 -0.65 2.38
CA ASN A 99 -3.30 -2.07 2.48
C ASN A 99 -2.77 -2.43 3.88
N ASN A 100 -3.37 -3.47 4.46
CA ASN A 100 -2.81 -4.12 5.64
C ASN A 100 -1.56 -4.92 5.25
N ARG A 101 -0.76 -5.25 6.26
CA ARG A 101 0.32 -6.21 6.10
C ARG A 101 -0.25 -7.57 5.69
N TYR A 102 0.41 -8.24 4.75
CA TYR A 102 0.03 -9.59 4.34
C TYR A 102 0.61 -10.65 5.29
N ASP A 103 -0.22 -11.57 5.80
CA ASP A 103 0.25 -12.70 6.62
C ASP A 103 -0.38 -14.01 6.13
N PRO A 104 0.41 -14.96 5.59
CA PRO A 104 1.87 -14.93 5.46
C PRO A 104 2.35 -13.92 4.39
N VAL A 105 3.55 -13.37 4.61
CA VAL A 105 4.24 -12.58 3.58
C VAL A 105 4.51 -13.48 2.38
N PRO A 106 4.21 -13.05 1.14
CA PRO A 106 4.52 -13.85 -0.03
C PRO A 106 6.01 -14.15 -0.08
N ALA A 107 6.37 -15.41 -0.30
CA ALA A 107 7.78 -15.79 -0.49
C ALA A 107 8.33 -15.30 -1.83
N THR A 108 7.43 -15.00 -2.77
CA THR A 108 7.75 -14.65 -4.13
C THR A 108 6.75 -13.67 -4.71
N VAL A 109 7.25 -12.69 -5.47
CA VAL A 109 6.46 -11.74 -6.26
C VAL A 109 6.76 -11.98 -7.74
N ASN A 110 5.69 -12.04 -8.54
CA ASN A 110 5.80 -12.20 -9.98
C ASN A 110 5.55 -10.84 -10.66
N PHE A 111 6.40 -10.47 -11.61
CA PHE A 111 6.22 -9.28 -12.44
C PHE A 111 6.44 -9.65 -13.90
N GLY A 112 5.35 -9.74 -14.67
CA GLY A 112 5.39 -10.32 -16.01
C GLY A 112 5.80 -11.80 -15.97
N ASP A 113 6.84 -12.15 -16.72
CA ASP A 113 7.41 -13.50 -16.76
C ASP A 113 8.56 -13.68 -15.75
N GLU A 114 8.91 -12.64 -14.98
CA GLU A 114 9.99 -12.65 -14.01
C GLU A 114 9.46 -12.92 -12.59
N GLN A 115 10.30 -13.59 -11.81
CA GLN A 115 9.97 -14.07 -10.47
C GLN A 115 11.08 -13.64 -9.51
N PHE A 116 10.72 -12.87 -8.49
CA PHE A 116 11.67 -12.32 -7.52
C PHE A 116 11.41 -12.91 -6.13
N GLN A 117 12.39 -13.58 -5.54
CA GLN A 117 12.28 -14.15 -4.20
C GLN A 117 12.63 -13.11 -3.12
N LEU A 118 11.96 -13.20 -1.98
CA LEU A 118 12.18 -12.26 -0.88
C LEU A 118 13.62 -12.30 -0.32
N ASP A 119 14.28 -13.45 -0.39
CA ASP A 119 15.64 -13.67 0.11
C ASP A 119 16.75 -13.18 -0.85
N GLU A 120 16.39 -12.73 -2.06
CA GLU A 120 17.31 -12.05 -2.97
C GLU A 120 17.67 -10.63 -2.48
N PHE A 121 16.86 -10.07 -1.59
CA PHE A 121 16.97 -8.70 -1.12
C PHE A 121 17.46 -8.63 0.33
N TRP A 122 18.27 -7.61 0.59
CA TRP A 122 18.79 -7.29 1.91
C TRP A 122 18.41 -5.88 2.29
N PHE A 123 18.42 -5.58 3.59
CA PHE A 123 18.17 -4.25 4.08
C PHE A 123 19.16 -3.85 5.18
N GLY A 124 19.39 -2.54 5.25
CA GLY A 124 19.94 -1.85 6.40
C GLY A 124 18.95 -0.78 6.85
N TYR A 125 19.05 -0.35 8.10
CA TYR A 125 18.28 0.79 8.55
C TYR A 125 19.05 1.63 9.56
N ARG A 126 18.68 2.90 9.65
CA ARG A 126 19.20 3.83 10.65
C ARG A 126 18.06 4.68 11.22
N MET A 127 18.16 4.94 12.51
CA MET A 127 17.27 5.87 13.21
C MET A 127 17.97 7.21 13.40
N GLU A 128 17.46 8.27 12.78
CA GLU A 128 18.01 9.62 12.92
C GLU A 128 16.92 10.60 13.32
N SER A 129 17.05 11.24 14.48
CA SER A 129 16.05 12.22 14.97
C SER A 129 14.60 11.71 14.99
N GLY A 130 14.41 10.42 15.33
CA GLY A 130 13.08 9.77 15.34
C GLY A 130 12.53 9.42 13.96
N ARG A 131 13.34 9.55 12.91
CA ARG A 131 13.03 9.13 11.54
C ARG A 131 13.67 7.79 11.22
N TYR A 132 12.91 6.91 10.57
CA TYR A 132 13.38 5.61 10.12
C TYR A 132 13.84 5.72 8.66
N HIS A 133 15.14 5.56 8.43
CA HIS A 133 15.71 5.53 7.09
C HIS A 133 15.99 4.08 6.72
N LEU A 134 15.46 3.64 5.58
CA LEU A 134 15.54 2.28 5.09
C LEU A 134 16.42 2.24 3.84
N ASP A 135 17.40 1.34 3.84
CA ASP A 135 18.31 1.13 2.73
C ASP A 135 18.08 -0.29 2.20
N ILE A 136 17.83 -0.45 0.91
CA ILE A 136 17.62 -1.74 0.23
C ILE A 136 18.84 -2.09 -0.61
N TYR A 137 19.25 -3.35 -0.54
CA TYR A 137 20.43 -3.87 -1.22
C TYR A 137 20.04 -5.04 -2.13
N MET A 138 20.54 -5.01 -3.36
CA MET A 138 20.36 -6.08 -4.35
C MET A 138 21.63 -6.29 -5.18
N GLN A 139 21.78 -7.47 -5.77
CA GLN A 139 22.91 -7.76 -6.67
C GLN A 139 22.78 -6.96 -7.97
N ASP A 140 23.89 -6.50 -8.52
CA ASP A 140 23.96 -5.81 -9.81
C ASP A 140 22.90 -4.69 -9.93
N LEU A 141 22.98 -3.70 -9.03
CA LEU A 141 22.09 -2.54 -9.06
C LEU A 141 22.29 -1.80 -10.39
N PRO A 142 21.22 -1.58 -11.16
CA PRO A 142 21.35 -0.93 -12.45
C PRO A 142 21.66 0.56 -12.25
N ALA A 143 22.30 1.16 -13.26
CA ALA A 143 22.60 2.59 -13.25
C ALA A 143 21.33 3.48 -13.31
N SER A 144 20.19 2.92 -13.70
CA SER A 144 18.87 3.57 -13.66
C SER A 144 17.84 2.63 -13.06
N LEU A 145 17.02 3.14 -12.15
CA LEU A 145 15.99 2.39 -11.44
C LEU A 145 14.61 2.48 -12.13
N ASP A 146 14.44 3.40 -13.09
CA ASP A 146 13.11 3.77 -13.65
C ASP A 146 12.35 2.61 -14.33
N MET A 147 13.06 1.56 -14.76
CA MET A 147 12.51 0.43 -15.49
C MET A 147 12.94 -0.90 -14.86
N GLU A 148 13.39 -0.87 -13.61
CA GLU A 148 13.92 -2.05 -12.93
C GLU A 148 12.77 -2.80 -12.22
N PRO A 149 12.32 -3.97 -12.72
CA PRO A 149 11.21 -4.71 -12.14
C PRO A 149 11.44 -5.14 -10.68
N ARG A 150 12.70 -5.28 -10.26
CA ARG A 150 13.05 -5.58 -8.86
C ARG A 150 12.61 -4.46 -7.89
N ILE A 151 12.53 -3.22 -8.36
CA ILE A 151 12.04 -2.09 -7.55
C ILE A 151 10.58 -2.30 -7.20
N GLU A 152 9.75 -2.59 -8.20
CA GLU A 152 8.32 -2.88 -8.00
C GLU A 152 8.10 -4.09 -7.10
N ALA A 153 8.89 -5.15 -7.29
CA ALA A 153 8.82 -6.34 -6.45
C ALA A 153 9.13 -6.02 -4.98
N VAL A 154 10.18 -5.22 -4.72
CA VAL A 154 10.51 -4.77 -3.37
C VAL A 154 9.43 -3.86 -2.80
N MET A 155 8.84 -2.95 -3.58
CA MET A 155 7.74 -2.12 -3.09
C MET A 155 6.55 -2.96 -2.63
N ILE A 156 6.18 -4.00 -3.39
CA ILE A 156 5.15 -4.98 -2.99
C ILE A 156 5.56 -5.70 -1.69
N TYR A 157 6.82 -6.10 -1.55
CA TYR A 157 7.31 -6.69 -0.30
C TYR A 157 7.26 -5.72 0.88
N LEU A 158 7.59 -4.44 0.68
CA LEU A 158 7.53 -3.44 1.75
C LEU A 158 6.09 -3.22 2.23
N ASP A 159 5.13 -3.14 1.32
CA ASP A 159 3.71 -3.10 1.67
C ASP A 159 3.30 -4.36 2.43
N ALA A 160 3.74 -5.54 2.00
CA ALA A 160 3.47 -6.77 2.73
C ALA A 160 4.12 -6.81 4.11
N LEU A 161 5.35 -6.35 4.26
CA LEU A 161 6.13 -6.46 5.50
C LEU A 161 5.73 -5.39 6.53
N ILE A 162 5.61 -4.14 6.09
CA ILE A 162 5.41 -2.94 6.94
C ILE A 162 3.95 -2.45 6.90
N GLY A 163 3.26 -2.62 5.77
CA GLY A 163 1.95 -2.03 5.50
C GLY A 163 2.09 -0.62 4.90
N GLU A 164 1.20 -0.29 3.96
CA GLU A 164 1.27 0.95 3.17
C GLU A 164 1.26 2.20 4.07
N TYR A 165 0.39 2.24 5.08
CA TYR A 165 0.30 3.39 6.00
C TYR A 165 1.59 3.62 6.80
N ASP A 166 2.16 2.57 7.38
CA ASP A 166 3.40 2.70 8.15
C ASP A 166 4.59 2.99 7.22
N LEU A 167 4.61 2.44 6.00
CA LEU A 167 5.61 2.76 4.99
C LEU A 167 5.58 4.26 4.68
N MET A 168 4.41 4.83 4.34
CA MET A 168 4.24 6.24 4.00
C MET A 168 4.50 7.20 5.17
N THR A 169 4.13 6.80 6.39
CA THR A 169 4.19 7.70 7.55
C THR A 169 5.45 7.52 8.38
N ARG A 170 6.18 6.40 8.31
CA ARG A 170 7.30 6.13 9.22
C ARG A 170 8.63 5.99 8.50
N VAL A 171 8.64 5.51 7.27
CA VAL A 171 9.86 5.42 6.46
C VAL A 171 10.12 6.78 5.82
N SER A 172 11.22 7.41 6.25
CA SER A 172 11.59 8.78 5.86
C SER A 172 12.38 8.84 4.57
N THR A 173 13.26 7.86 4.36
CA THR A 173 13.96 7.67 3.09
C THR A 173 13.98 6.19 2.77
N LEU A 174 13.92 5.90 1.48
CA LEU A 174 14.11 4.58 0.90
C LEU A 174 15.20 4.71 -0.16
N ASP A 175 16.39 4.21 0.16
CA ASP A 175 17.57 4.34 -0.69
C ASP A 175 18.00 2.95 -1.20
N TRP A 176 18.64 2.91 -2.38
CA TRP A 176 19.01 1.67 -3.07
C TRP A 176 20.52 1.56 -3.26
N TYR A 177 21.06 0.37 -3.01
CA TYR A 177 22.51 0.13 -3.05
C TYR A 177 22.85 -1.23 -3.66
N ASP A 178 24.05 -1.32 -4.22
CA ASP A 178 24.66 -2.61 -4.58
C ASP A 178 24.92 -3.45 -3.33
N LEU A 179 24.55 -4.73 -3.41
CA LEU A 179 24.83 -5.70 -2.36
C LEU A 179 26.35 -5.90 -2.21
N PRO A 180 26.93 -5.67 -1.01
CA PRO A 180 28.35 -5.92 -0.80
C PRO A 180 28.66 -7.43 -0.85
N PRO A 181 29.93 -7.82 -1.08
CA PRO A 181 30.32 -9.23 -1.21
C PRO A 181 29.99 -10.10 0.01
N ASP A 182 29.98 -9.52 1.22
CA ASP A 182 29.55 -10.19 2.45
C ASP A 182 28.55 -9.29 3.19
N PRO A 183 27.24 -9.45 2.95
CA PRO A 183 26.21 -8.60 3.56
C PRO A 183 26.22 -8.63 5.10
N VAL A 184 26.58 -9.78 5.69
CA VAL A 184 26.55 -9.98 7.15
C VAL A 184 27.68 -9.21 7.82
N ASP A 185 28.86 -9.17 7.22
CA ASP A 185 30.00 -8.36 7.70
C ASP A 185 29.69 -6.85 7.70
N TYR A 186 28.76 -6.41 6.83
CA TYR A 186 28.26 -5.03 6.76
C TYR A 186 27.04 -4.80 7.66
N ALA A 187 26.69 -5.78 8.51
CA ALA A 187 25.52 -5.77 9.40
C ALA A 187 24.18 -5.61 8.65
N LEU A 188 24.12 -6.01 7.39
CA LEU A 188 22.86 -6.09 6.64
C LEU A 188 22.07 -7.33 7.09
N GLN A 189 20.75 -7.23 6.97
CA GLN A 189 19.82 -8.31 7.30
C GLN A 189 19.02 -8.72 6.05
N PRO A 190 18.61 -9.99 5.93
CA PRO A 190 17.69 -10.39 4.85
C PRO A 190 16.37 -9.63 4.94
N LEU A 191 15.78 -9.25 3.80
CA LEU A 191 14.54 -8.47 3.77
C LEU A 191 13.38 -9.14 4.50
N SER A 192 13.36 -10.48 4.58
CA SER A 192 12.40 -11.25 5.36
C SER A 192 12.34 -10.89 6.85
N GLU A 193 13.43 -10.37 7.41
CA GLU A 193 13.50 -9.95 8.83
C GLU A 193 12.98 -8.54 9.08
N LEU A 194 12.66 -7.78 8.02
CA LEU A 194 12.30 -6.36 8.12
C LEU A 194 11.09 -6.13 9.02
N ARG A 195 10.03 -6.95 8.90
CA ARG A 195 8.83 -6.82 9.74
C ARG A 195 9.19 -6.86 11.24
N ASN A 196 9.98 -7.86 11.63
CA ASN A 196 10.38 -8.06 13.02
C ASN A 196 11.24 -6.88 13.51
N CYS A 197 12.22 -6.45 12.72
CA CYS A 197 13.08 -5.31 13.07
C CYS A 197 12.29 -4.00 13.17
N PHE A 198 11.41 -3.74 12.21
CA PHE A 198 10.58 -2.54 12.18
C PHE A 198 9.65 -2.47 13.40
N ASP A 199 8.97 -3.56 13.74
CA ASP A 199 8.03 -3.60 14.87
C ASP A 199 8.71 -3.36 16.22
N GLN A 200 9.94 -3.85 16.41
CA GLN A 200 10.72 -3.58 17.61
C GLN A 200 11.05 -2.09 17.79
N GLN A 201 11.21 -1.36 16.68
CA GLN A 201 11.56 0.06 16.70
C GLN A 201 10.34 0.97 16.51
N ARG A 202 9.18 0.43 16.11
CA ARG A 202 8.00 1.20 15.66
C ARG A 202 7.59 2.33 16.61
N ASN A 203 7.60 2.07 17.91
CA ASN A 203 7.21 3.05 18.94
C ASN A 203 8.19 4.22 19.10
N GLN A 204 9.39 4.10 18.53
CA GLN A 204 10.43 5.13 18.55
C GLN A 204 10.41 6.00 17.28
N ILE A 205 9.60 5.63 16.28
CA ILE A 205 9.49 6.36 15.02
C ILE A 205 8.37 7.39 15.12
N SER A 206 8.71 8.64 14.81
CA SER A 206 7.74 9.73 14.70
C SER A 206 7.06 9.68 13.33
N PRO A 207 5.72 9.68 13.25
CA PRO A 207 5.03 9.77 11.98
C PRO A 207 5.36 11.08 11.24
N ILE A 208 5.51 11.00 9.92
CA ILE A 208 5.79 12.07 8.96
C ILE A 208 4.46 12.50 8.35
N GLY A 209 4.30 13.79 8.06
CA GLY A 209 3.14 14.32 7.31
C GLY A 209 1.83 14.43 8.09
N LEU A 210 1.70 13.79 9.26
CA LEU A 210 0.54 13.94 10.14
C LEU A 210 0.63 15.23 10.96
N THR A 211 0.06 16.32 10.43
CA THR A 211 -0.20 17.51 11.22
C THR A 211 -1.53 17.30 11.94
N TYR A 212 -1.50 16.91 13.23
CA TYR A 212 -2.71 16.94 14.06
C TYR A 212 -3.13 18.40 14.21
N HIS A 213 -4.22 18.80 13.55
CA HIS A 213 -4.87 20.10 13.76
C HIS A 213 -5.84 20.02 14.94
#